data_AF-A0A0G0LZX1-F1
#
_entry.id   AF-A0A0G0LZX1-F1
#
_cell.length_a   1.000
_cell.length_b   1.000
_cell.length_c   1.000
_cell.angle_alpha   90.00
_cell.angle_beta   90.00
_cell.angle_gamma   90.00
#
_symmetry.space_group_name_H-M   'P 1'
#
loop_
_entity.id
_entity.type
_entity.pdbx_description
1 polymer ?
#
loop_
_entity_poly.entity_id
_entity_poly.type
_entity_poly.pdbx_seq_one_letter_code
_entity_poly.pdbx_strand_id
1 'polypeptide(L)'
;MNSIQQRLTSVGNIDKQKVARVLAEEGQHENSKMHNEITALIEKNPDYNPFVLAVIQSLLWAHYAKNDDKFITLVLDYFNYQKDELLDNLNKFTLLYDEDSLRKTLKSWKILLDKLLPQLKDNYSPEGLISLQQKLINEAVNLSYSKQISNLGAWFCCAPFMALAVWKKEYWDDEQLDSLTLPLGIQVTRAIDWLNRNGSDFAYTIKTVDEVNLADGLASTIEAMGAQKELAQLAKTRALHINTGLWLLGNKKEIS
;
A
#
# COMPACT_ATOMS: atom_id res chain seq x y z
N MET A 1 12.31 20.70 1.85
CA MET A 1 11.26 20.53 2.88
C MET A 1 9.93 20.40 2.14
N ASN A 2 9.15 19.34 2.34
CA ASN A 2 7.85 19.19 1.65
C ASN A 2 6.78 20.10 2.29
N SER A 3 5.65 20.31 1.60
CA SER A 3 4.57 21.20 2.07
C SER A 3 4.06 20.82 3.45
N ILE A 4 3.94 19.52 3.73
CA ILE A 4 3.49 18.99 5.03
C ILE A 4 4.46 19.42 6.15
N GLN A 5 5.76 19.22 5.95
CA GLN A 5 6.79 19.61 6.92
C GLN A 5 6.75 21.12 7.22
N GLN A 6 6.55 21.96 6.20
CA GLN A 6 6.41 23.41 6.37
C GLN A 6 5.16 23.77 7.19
N ARG A 7 4.01 23.15 6.89
CA ARG A 7 2.76 23.37 7.62
C ARG A 7 2.88 22.96 9.09
N LEU A 8 3.57 21.86 9.38
CA LEU A 8 3.77 21.37 10.74
C LEU A 8 4.71 22.28 11.55
N THR A 9 5.79 22.79 10.95
CA THR A 9 6.79 23.63 11.65
C THR A 9 6.47 25.13 11.69
N SER A 10 5.51 25.61 10.89
CA SER A 10 5.18 27.04 10.77
C SER A 10 4.62 27.72 12.03
N VAL A 11 4.22 26.96 13.07
CA VAL A 11 3.59 27.50 14.29
C VAL A 11 3.98 26.62 15.48
N GLY A 12 4.96 27.05 16.28
CA GLY A 12 5.27 26.49 17.61
C GLY A 12 5.51 24.98 17.68
N ASN A 13 5.19 24.38 18.85
CA ASN A 13 5.25 22.93 19.07
C ASN A 13 4.33 22.17 18.08
N ILE A 14 4.80 21.01 17.65
CA ILE A 14 4.03 20.10 16.78
C ILE A 14 3.10 19.27 17.67
N ASP A 15 1.93 19.83 18.01
CA ASP A 15 0.93 19.08 18.77
C ASP A 15 0.26 17.98 17.92
N LYS A 16 -0.20 16.92 18.59
CA LYS A 16 -0.79 15.74 17.95
C LYS A 16 -2.05 16.04 17.14
N GLN A 17 -2.85 17.04 17.53
CA GLN A 17 -4.09 17.41 16.85
C GLN A 17 -3.79 18.14 15.53
N LYS A 18 -2.77 19.00 15.51
CA LYS A 18 -2.26 19.66 14.31
C LYS A 18 -1.71 18.62 13.34
N VAL A 19 -0.94 17.64 13.82
CA VAL A 19 -0.44 16.52 13.01
C VAL A 19 -1.60 15.77 12.37
N ALA A 20 -2.57 15.33 13.16
CA ALA A 20 -3.75 14.61 12.69
C ALA A 20 -4.46 15.36 11.56
N ARG A 21 -4.77 16.65 11.77
CA ARG A 21 -5.48 17.48 10.77
C ARG A 21 -4.69 17.64 9.48
N VAL A 22 -3.41 18.00 9.56
CA VAL A 22 -2.58 18.23 8.36
C VAL A 22 -2.42 16.94 7.55
N LEU A 23 -2.16 15.81 8.22
CA LEU A 23 -2.06 14.50 7.55
C LEU A 23 -3.38 14.09 6.90
N ALA A 24 -4.51 14.31 7.58
CA ALA A 24 -5.84 14.01 7.05
C ALA A 24 -6.15 14.81 5.77
N GLU A 25 -5.95 16.13 5.80
CA GLU A 25 -6.24 17.03 4.68
C GLU A 25 -5.37 16.69 3.45
N GLU A 26 -4.06 16.53 3.65
CA GLU A 26 -3.12 16.23 2.56
C GLU A 26 -3.33 14.80 2.02
N GLY A 27 -3.60 13.84 2.91
CA GLY A 27 -3.89 12.47 2.54
C GLY A 27 -5.21 12.30 1.80
N GLN A 28 -6.26 13.08 2.14
CA GLN A 28 -7.53 13.09 1.40
C GLN A 28 -7.38 13.69 0.01
N HIS A 29 -6.62 14.78 -0.10
CA HIS A 29 -6.28 15.37 -1.40
C HIS A 29 -5.54 14.39 -2.30
N GLU A 30 -4.53 13.71 -1.75
CA GLU A 30 -3.74 12.73 -2.51
C GLU A 30 -4.54 11.48 -2.85
N ASN A 31 -5.36 10.95 -1.93
CA ASN A 31 -6.27 9.85 -2.24
C ASN A 31 -7.21 10.18 -3.41
N SER A 32 -7.61 11.45 -3.56
CA SER A 32 -8.42 11.89 -4.71
C SER A 32 -7.66 11.79 -6.03
N LYS A 33 -6.34 12.02 -6.04
CA LYS A 33 -5.51 11.82 -7.24
C LYS A 33 -5.30 10.34 -7.51
N MET A 34 -4.94 9.57 -6.49
CA MET A 34 -4.75 8.13 -6.58
C MET A 34 -6.04 7.44 -7.05
N HIS A 35 -7.22 7.90 -6.61
CA HIS A 35 -8.51 7.43 -7.10
C HIS A 35 -8.66 7.59 -8.61
N ASN A 36 -8.32 8.77 -9.15
CA ASN A 36 -8.39 9.02 -10.58
C ASN A 36 -7.41 8.14 -11.36
N GLU A 37 -6.19 7.96 -10.85
CA GLU A 37 -5.18 7.08 -11.47
C GLU A 37 -5.65 5.62 -11.52
N ILE A 38 -6.15 5.10 -10.40
CA ILE A 38 -6.64 3.71 -10.31
C ILE A 38 -7.90 3.53 -11.16
N THR A 39 -8.81 4.51 -11.17
CA THR A 39 -10.00 4.49 -12.02
C THR A 39 -9.62 4.42 -13.49
N ALA A 40 -8.68 5.26 -13.94
CA ALA A 40 -8.20 5.23 -15.31
C ALA A 40 -7.53 3.88 -15.67
N LEU A 41 -6.78 3.28 -14.73
CA LEU A 41 -6.19 1.95 -14.91
C LEU A 41 -7.26 0.86 -15.09
N ILE A 42 -8.31 0.89 -14.28
CA ILE A 42 -9.44 -0.06 -14.33
C ILE A 42 -10.25 0.12 -15.62
N GLU A 43 -10.60 1.35 -15.97
CA GLU A 43 -11.36 1.67 -17.19
C GLU A 43 -10.59 1.30 -18.47
N LYS A 44 -9.26 1.44 -18.47
CA LYS A 44 -8.41 1.04 -19.59
C LYS A 44 -8.29 -0.48 -19.76
N ASN A 45 -8.54 -1.25 -18.69
CA ASN A 45 -8.37 -2.70 -18.66
C ASN A 45 -9.65 -3.41 -18.15
N PRO A 46 -10.82 -3.19 -18.80
CA PRO A 46 -12.11 -3.62 -18.26
C PRO A 46 -12.29 -5.14 -18.21
N ASP A 47 -11.52 -5.88 -19.00
CA ASP A 47 -11.57 -7.34 -19.07
C ASP A 47 -10.84 -8.02 -17.89
N TYR A 48 -10.16 -7.23 -17.04
CA TYR A 48 -9.37 -7.75 -15.92
C TYR A 48 -10.05 -7.46 -14.58
N ASN A 49 -9.92 -8.42 -13.66
CA ASN A 49 -10.45 -8.26 -12.31
C ASN A 49 -9.75 -7.06 -11.60
N PRO A 50 -10.50 -6.12 -10.99
CA PRO A 50 -9.91 -4.94 -10.33
C PRO A 50 -8.85 -5.27 -9.27
N PHE A 51 -8.95 -6.42 -8.60
CA PHE A 51 -7.94 -6.85 -7.64
C PHE A 51 -6.58 -7.12 -8.30
N VAL A 52 -6.56 -7.69 -9.52
CA VAL A 52 -5.31 -7.91 -10.27
C VAL A 52 -4.65 -6.59 -10.63
N LEU A 53 -5.44 -5.60 -11.03
CA LEU A 53 -4.95 -4.25 -11.33
C LEU A 53 -4.43 -3.55 -10.07
N ALA A 54 -5.10 -3.74 -8.93
CA ALA A 54 -4.64 -3.26 -7.64
C ALA A 54 -3.31 -3.91 -7.18
N VAL A 55 -3.09 -5.19 -7.49
CA VAL A 55 -1.80 -5.87 -7.30
C VAL A 55 -0.71 -5.20 -8.12
N ILE A 56 -0.96 -4.92 -9.40
CA ILE A 56 -0.01 -4.20 -10.26
C ILE A 56 0.29 -2.81 -9.69
N GLN A 57 -0.76 -2.07 -9.32
CA GLN A 57 -0.60 -0.74 -8.72
C GLN A 57 0.27 -0.76 -7.46
N SER A 58 0.15 -1.81 -6.64
CA SER A 58 0.98 -1.97 -5.43
C SER A 58 2.47 -2.13 -5.73
N LEU A 59 2.84 -2.75 -6.87
CA LEU A 59 4.23 -2.86 -7.34
C LEU A 59 4.77 -1.51 -7.80
N LEU A 60 3.92 -0.71 -8.46
CA LEU A 60 4.27 0.63 -8.91
C LEU A 60 4.51 1.57 -7.72
N TRP A 61 3.61 1.56 -6.72
CA TRP A 61 3.75 2.35 -5.50
C TRP A 61 4.94 1.93 -4.64
N ALA A 62 5.32 0.65 -4.68
CA ALA A 62 6.52 0.15 -4.01
C ALA A 62 7.83 0.52 -4.73
N HIS A 63 7.75 1.15 -5.92
CA HIS A 63 8.89 1.36 -6.82
C HIS A 63 9.64 0.06 -7.15
N TYR A 64 8.91 -1.06 -7.26
CA TYR A 64 9.46 -2.30 -7.83
C TYR A 64 9.61 -2.16 -9.35
N ALA A 65 8.69 -1.42 -9.99
CA ALA A 65 8.70 -1.18 -11.42
C ALA A 65 8.25 0.24 -11.77
N LYS A 66 8.65 0.69 -12.95
CA LYS A 66 8.18 1.94 -13.58
C LYS A 66 6.69 1.86 -13.87
N ASN A 67 5.99 2.98 -13.67
CA ASN A 67 4.63 3.15 -14.17
C ASN A 67 4.69 3.32 -15.71
N ASP A 68 4.68 2.18 -16.41
CA ASP A 68 4.82 2.09 -17.86
C ASP A 68 3.75 1.13 -18.40
N ASP A 69 3.02 1.56 -19.44
CA ASP A 69 1.94 0.78 -20.04
C ASP A 69 2.40 -0.60 -20.55
N LYS A 70 3.65 -0.71 -21.04
CA LYS A 70 4.21 -1.98 -21.51
C LYS A 70 4.51 -2.90 -20.34
N PHE A 71 4.92 -2.36 -19.19
CA PHE A 71 5.08 -3.16 -17.98
C PHE A 71 3.73 -3.70 -17.50
N ILE A 72 2.71 -2.85 -17.44
CA ILE A 72 1.36 -3.25 -17.04
C ILE A 72 0.84 -4.36 -17.95
N THR A 73 0.95 -4.18 -19.27
CA THR A 73 0.55 -5.17 -20.27
C THR A 73 1.30 -6.49 -20.09
N LEU A 74 2.63 -6.43 -19.91
CA LEU A 74 3.46 -7.61 -19.68
C LEU A 74 3.02 -8.40 -18.44
N VAL A 75 2.73 -7.71 -17.33
CA VAL A 75 2.30 -8.38 -16.09
C VAL A 75 0.91 -8.99 -16.25
N LEU A 76 -0.01 -8.29 -16.92
CA LEU A 76 -1.34 -8.82 -17.22
C LEU A 76 -1.26 -10.07 -18.11
N ASP A 77 -0.45 -10.04 -19.17
CA ASP A 77 -0.19 -11.19 -20.03
C ASP A 77 0.43 -12.36 -19.25
N TYR A 78 1.40 -12.06 -18.38
CA TYR A 78 2.01 -13.09 -17.53
C TYR A 78 0.98 -13.74 -16.60
N PHE A 79 0.13 -12.94 -15.94
CA PHE A 79 -0.91 -13.47 -15.07
C PHE A 79 -1.99 -14.27 -15.81
N ASN A 80 -2.24 -13.96 -17.09
CA ASN A 80 -3.22 -14.68 -17.89
C ASN A 80 -2.65 -15.98 -18.52
N TYR A 81 -1.47 -15.90 -19.14
CA TYR A 81 -0.91 -16.99 -19.95
C TYR A 81 0.13 -17.86 -19.22
N GLN A 82 0.67 -17.39 -18.10
CA GLN A 82 1.63 -18.13 -17.25
C GLN A 82 2.92 -18.54 -17.95
N LYS A 83 3.34 -17.80 -18.97
CA LYS A 83 4.57 -18.10 -19.69
C LYS A 83 5.72 -17.32 -19.07
N ASP A 84 6.69 -18.05 -18.50
CA ASP A 84 7.87 -17.44 -17.88
C ASP A 84 8.70 -16.58 -18.85
N GLU A 85 8.65 -16.88 -20.15
CA GLU A 85 9.30 -16.10 -21.23
C GLU A 85 8.81 -14.64 -21.30
N LEU A 86 7.58 -14.36 -20.82
CA LEU A 86 7.05 -12.99 -20.74
C LEU A 86 7.83 -12.13 -19.73
N LEU A 87 8.59 -12.76 -18.82
CA LEU A 87 9.37 -12.08 -17.81
C LEU A 87 10.83 -11.82 -18.22
N ASP A 88 11.27 -12.27 -19.41
CA ASP A 88 12.69 -12.21 -19.84
C ASP A 88 13.24 -10.79 -20.07
N ASN A 89 12.39 -9.77 -20.00
CA ASN A 89 12.77 -8.36 -20.18
C ASN A 89 12.37 -7.47 -19.01
N LEU A 90 12.17 -8.04 -17.81
CA LEU A 90 11.77 -7.28 -16.61
C LEU A 90 12.77 -6.18 -16.23
N ASN A 91 14.06 -6.38 -16.49
CA ASN A 91 15.13 -5.40 -16.23
C ASN A 91 14.89 -4.02 -16.86
N LYS A 92 14.11 -3.92 -17.94
CA LYS A 92 13.77 -2.63 -18.57
C LYS A 92 12.85 -1.77 -17.69
N PHE A 93 12.11 -2.43 -16.80
CA PHE A 93 11.06 -1.82 -15.98
C PHE A 93 11.43 -1.71 -14.50
N THR A 94 12.44 -2.44 -14.02
CA THR A 94 12.87 -2.42 -12.61
C THR A 94 13.33 -1.04 -12.15
N LEU A 95 13.11 -0.74 -10.86
CA LEU A 95 13.53 0.50 -10.20
C LEU A 95 14.41 0.20 -8.97
N LEU A 96 13.86 0.29 -7.75
CA LEU A 96 14.64 0.15 -6.51
C LEU A 96 15.11 -1.29 -6.25
N TYR A 97 14.40 -2.26 -6.82
CA TYR A 97 14.64 -3.68 -6.64
C TYR A 97 15.18 -4.29 -7.94
N ASP A 98 16.02 -5.33 -7.81
CA ASP A 98 16.59 -6.02 -8.95
C ASP A 98 15.55 -6.88 -9.71
N GLU A 99 15.93 -7.32 -10.91
CA GLU A 99 15.08 -8.13 -11.78
C GLU A 99 14.63 -9.43 -11.11
N ASP A 100 15.54 -10.10 -10.40
CA ASP A 100 15.25 -11.36 -9.73
C ASP A 100 14.20 -11.18 -8.64
N SER A 101 14.29 -10.08 -7.88
CA SER A 101 13.33 -9.74 -6.84
C SER A 101 11.95 -9.48 -7.42
N LEU A 102 11.85 -8.67 -8.49
CA LEU A 102 10.58 -8.43 -9.18
C LEU A 102 10.00 -9.72 -9.77
N ARG A 103 10.83 -10.56 -10.40
CA ARG A 103 10.43 -11.85 -10.96
C ARG A 103 9.86 -12.78 -9.88
N LYS A 104 10.54 -12.91 -8.73
CA LYS A 104 10.07 -13.72 -7.59
C LYS A 104 8.77 -13.19 -7.01
N THR A 105 8.62 -11.87 -6.89
CA THR A 105 7.37 -11.23 -6.45
C THR A 105 6.22 -11.52 -7.40
N LEU A 106 6.43 -11.38 -8.72
CA LEU A 106 5.39 -11.69 -9.74
C LEU A 106 4.99 -13.17 -9.73
N LYS A 107 5.96 -14.08 -9.64
CA LYS A 107 5.69 -15.53 -9.50
C LYS A 107 4.88 -15.85 -8.25
N SER A 108 5.23 -15.23 -7.13
CA SER A 108 4.52 -15.43 -5.88
C SER A 108 3.11 -14.87 -5.89
N TRP A 109 2.91 -13.70 -6.51
CA TRP A 109 1.58 -13.15 -6.76
C TRP A 109 0.75 -14.06 -7.64
N LYS A 110 1.33 -14.65 -8.68
CA LYS A 110 0.62 -15.58 -9.55
C LYS A 110 0.05 -16.77 -8.79
N ILE A 111 0.86 -17.40 -7.93
CA ILE A 111 0.44 -18.51 -7.09
C ILE A 111 -0.73 -18.10 -6.16
N LEU A 112 -0.66 -16.91 -5.56
CA LEU A 112 -1.75 -16.38 -4.73
C LEU A 112 -3.02 -16.10 -5.54
N LEU A 113 -2.88 -15.47 -6.70
CA LEU A 113 -4.01 -15.12 -7.57
C LEU A 113 -4.74 -16.37 -8.05
N ASP A 114 -4.04 -17.45 -8.40
CA ASP A 114 -4.67 -18.72 -8.80
C ASP A 114 -5.57 -19.33 -7.73
N LYS A 115 -5.23 -19.08 -6.46
CA LYS A 115 -6.01 -19.57 -5.31
C LYS A 115 -7.13 -18.63 -4.93
N LEU A 116 -6.92 -17.32 -5.06
CA LEU A 116 -7.84 -16.28 -4.58
C LEU A 116 -8.86 -15.86 -5.64
N LEU A 117 -8.47 -15.70 -6.91
CA LEU A 117 -9.35 -15.22 -7.99
C LEU A 117 -10.63 -16.06 -8.13
N PRO A 118 -10.60 -17.41 -8.06
CA PRO A 118 -11.83 -18.20 -8.14
C PRO A 118 -12.82 -17.93 -7.01
N GLN A 119 -12.38 -17.30 -5.92
CA GLN A 119 -13.18 -16.98 -4.74
C GLN A 119 -13.63 -15.52 -4.70
N LEU A 120 -13.12 -14.68 -5.60
CA LEU A 120 -13.53 -13.28 -5.71
C LEU A 120 -14.90 -13.22 -6.37
N LYS A 121 -15.92 -12.93 -5.57
CA LYS A 121 -17.14 -12.32 -6.09
C LYS A 121 -16.85 -10.83 -6.23
N ASP A 122 -17.31 -10.16 -7.28
CA ASP A 122 -17.03 -8.74 -7.59
C ASP A 122 -17.55 -7.71 -6.55
N ASN A 123 -17.72 -8.13 -5.30
CA ASN A 123 -18.11 -7.28 -4.18
C ASN A 123 -16.88 -6.76 -3.44
N TYR A 124 -16.58 -5.49 -3.69
CA TYR A 124 -15.54 -4.72 -2.99
C TYR A 124 -16.15 -3.76 -1.94
N SER A 125 -17.22 -4.17 -1.25
CA SER A 125 -17.68 -3.46 -0.04
C SER A 125 -16.60 -3.47 1.05
N PRO A 126 -16.66 -2.59 2.07
CA PRO A 126 -15.72 -2.60 3.18
C PRO A 126 -15.54 -3.98 3.82
N GLU A 127 -16.63 -4.69 4.12
CA GLU A 127 -16.59 -6.05 4.69
C GLU A 127 -15.97 -7.06 3.72
N GLY A 128 -16.30 -6.93 2.42
CA GLY A 128 -15.73 -7.75 1.36
C GLY A 128 -14.21 -7.60 1.28
N LEU A 129 -13.72 -6.35 1.33
CA LEU A 129 -12.29 -6.03 1.32
C LEU A 129 -11.58 -6.59 2.56
N ILE A 130 -12.15 -6.40 3.75
CA ILE A 130 -11.57 -6.91 5.00
C ILE A 130 -11.51 -8.44 4.99
N SER A 131 -12.61 -9.10 4.62
CA SER A 131 -12.68 -10.57 4.56
C SER A 131 -11.67 -11.12 3.55
N LEU A 132 -11.55 -10.47 2.39
CA LEU A 132 -10.59 -10.87 1.37
C LEU A 132 -9.15 -10.66 1.83
N GLN A 133 -8.85 -9.55 2.51
CA GLN A 133 -7.50 -9.30 3.03
C GLN A 133 -7.09 -10.36 4.04
N GLN A 134 -7.98 -10.74 4.95
CA GLN A 134 -7.71 -11.80 5.91
C GLN A 134 -7.45 -13.15 5.23
N LYS A 135 -8.25 -13.50 4.22
CA LYS A 135 -8.03 -14.73 3.43
C LYS A 135 -6.68 -14.70 2.71
N LEU A 136 -6.35 -13.58 2.07
CA LEU A 136 -5.07 -13.43 1.38
C LEU A 136 -3.89 -13.55 2.34
N ILE A 137 -3.94 -12.84 3.48
CA ILE A 137 -2.87 -12.88 4.48
C ILE A 137 -2.67 -14.31 4.98
N ASN A 138 -3.74 -15.02 5.33
CA ASN A 138 -3.66 -16.40 5.80
C ASN A 138 -3.04 -17.33 4.74
N GLU A 139 -3.47 -17.20 3.48
CA GLU A 139 -2.91 -18.01 2.39
C GLU A 139 -1.44 -17.67 2.12
N ALA A 140 -1.07 -16.39 2.10
CA ALA A 140 0.31 -15.95 1.90
C ALA A 140 1.22 -16.47 3.03
N VAL A 141 0.78 -16.39 4.28
CA VAL A 141 1.53 -16.93 5.43
C VAL A 141 1.73 -18.45 5.28
N ASN A 142 0.68 -19.21 4.94
CA ASN A 142 0.77 -20.65 4.73
C ASN A 142 1.72 -21.04 3.59
N LEU A 143 1.64 -20.33 2.47
CA LEU A 143 2.51 -20.56 1.31
C LEU A 143 3.96 -20.16 1.60
N SER A 144 4.16 -19.10 2.39
CA SER A 144 5.50 -18.69 2.83
C SER A 144 6.13 -19.72 3.76
N TYR A 145 5.39 -20.25 4.74
CA TYR A 145 5.89 -21.31 5.63
C TYR A 145 6.23 -22.59 4.88
N SER A 146 5.46 -22.94 3.86
CA SER A 146 5.73 -24.09 2.98
C SER A 146 6.73 -23.80 1.84
N LYS A 147 7.34 -22.59 1.83
CA LYS A 147 8.34 -22.14 0.83
C LYS A 147 7.85 -22.17 -0.62
N GLN A 148 6.53 -22.06 -0.84
CA GLN A 148 5.93 -22.00 -2.18
C GLN A 148 5.97 -20.59 -2.77
N ILE A 149 6.01 -19.56 -1.92
CA ILE A 149 6.17 -18.17 -2.31
C ILE A 149 7.38 -17.54 -1.61
N SER A 150 7.91 -16.46 -2.19
CA SER A 150 9.01 -15.67 -1.65
C SER A 150 8.88 -14.20 -2.08
N ASN A 151 9.62 -13.28 -1.46
CA ASN A 151 9.56 -11.85 -1.80
C ASN A 151 8.14 -11.24 -1.78
N LEU A 152 7.28 -11.75 -0.89
CA LEU A 152 6.00 -11.12 -0.55
C LEU A 152 6.01 -10.72 0.93
N GLY A 153 6.38 -9.46 1.17
CA GLY A 153 6.30 -8.84 2.49
C GLY A 153 4.91 -8.29 2.82
N ALA A 154 4.77 -7.75 4.03
CA ALA A 154 3.51 -7.19 4.53
C ALA A 154 2.93 -6.09 3.61
N TRP A 155 3.78 -5.29 2.98
CA TRP A 155 3.38 -4.30 1.97
C TRP A 155 2.48 -4.91 0.90
N PHE A 156 2.89 -6.02 0.29
CA PHE A 156 2.15 -6.66 -0.79
C PHE A 156 0.85 -7.30 -0.31
N CYS A 157 0.76 -7.69 0.97
CA CYS A 157 -0.50 -8.18 1.52
C CYS A 157 -1.50 -7.07 1.88
N CYS A 158 -1.06 -5.81 1.93
CA CYS A 158 -1.89 -4.68 2.39
C CYS A 158 -2.19 -3.67 1.26
N ALA A 159 -1.18 -3.30 0.46
CA ALA A 159 -1.27 -2.22 -0.53
C ALA A 159 -2.32 -2.44 -1.64
N PRO A 160 -2.55 -3.65 -2.18
CA PRO A 160 -3.64 -3.87 -3.14
C PRO A 160 -5.02 -3.53 -2.56
N PHE A 161 -5.23 -3.80 -1.27
CA PHE A 161 -6.50 -3.47 -0.62
C PHE A 161 -6.64 -1.97 -0.36
N MET A 162 -5.54 -1.29 -0.03
CA MET A 162 -5.53 0.18 0.00
C MET A 162 -5.88 0.75 -1.38
N ALA A 163 -5.33 0.21 -2.47
CA ALA A 163 -5.66 0.64 -3.82
C ALA A 163 -7.17 0.45 -4.14
N LEU A 164 -7.76 -0.68 -3.76
CA LEU A 164 -9.19 -0.89 -3.91
C LEU A 164 -10.03 0.04 -3.02
N ALA A 165 -9.62 0.29 -1.78
CA ALA A 165 -10.30 1.24 -0.88
C ALA A 165 -10.23 2.67 -1.43
N VAL A 166 -9.09 3.08 -2.00
CA VAL A 166 -8.93 4.36 -2.69
C VAL A 166 -9.81 4.44 -3.94
N TRP A 167 -9.90 3.36 -4.72
CA TRP A 167 -10.78 3.30 -5.89
C TRP A 167 -12.26 3.43 -5.50
N LYS A 168 -12.70 2.78 -4.43
CA LYS A 168 -14.07 2.82 -3.92
C LYS A 168 -14.34 4.06 -3.06
N LYS A 169 -14.32 5.23 -3.71
CA LYS A 169 -14.51 6.54 -3.08
C LYS A 169 -15.80 6.66 -2.28
N GLU A 170 -16.86 5.96 -2.68
CA GLU A 170 -18.14 5.93 -1.97
C GLU A 170 -18.05 5.37 -0.54
N TYR A 171 -17.00 4.62 -0.21
CA TYR A 171 -16.80 4.04 1.11
C TYR A 171 -15.82 4.82 1.99
N TRP A 172 -15.25 5.94 1.53
CA TRP A 172 -14.23 6.66 2.30
C TRP A 172 -14.70 7.21 3.64
N ASP A 173 -16.01 7.37 3.83
CA ASP A 173 -16.58 7.78 5.10
C ASP A 173 -17.09 6.59 5.93
N ASP A 174 -16.90 5.34 5.49
CA ASP A 174 -17.32 4.13 6.21
C ASP A 174 -16.31 3.76 7.31
N GLU A 175 -16.78 3.62 8.55
CA GLU A 175 -15.96 3.24 9.71
C GLU A 175 -15.36 1.84 9.59
N GLN A 176 -16.02 0.94 8.87
CA GLN A 176 -15.55 -0.43 8.72
C GLN A 176 -14.23 -0.48 7.96
N LEU A 177 -13.97 0.46 7.04
CA LEU A 177 -12.69 0.54 6.34
C LEU A 177 -11.50 0.72 7.28
N ASP A 178 -11.68 1.26 8.50
CA ASP A 178 -10.59 1.36 9.47
C ASP A 178 -10.14 -0.03 9.98
N SER A 179 -10.89 -1.10 9.74
CA SER A 179 -10.48 -2.48 10.01
C SER A 179 -9.54 -3.05 8.94
N LEU A 180 -9.42 -2.39 7.78
CA LEU A 180 -8.53 -2.82 6.72
C LEU A 180 -7.08 -2.52 7.09
N THR A 181 -6.20 -3.52 6.97
CA THR A 181 -4.78 -3.34 7.23
C THR A 181 -4.14 -2.47 6.15
N LEU A 182 -3.65 -1.29 6.53
CA LEU A 182 -3.02 -0.35 5.60
C LEU A 182 -1.52 -0.60 5.52
N PRO A 183 -0.90 -0.50 4.33
CA PRO A 183 0.50 -0.83 4.16
C PRO A 183 1.42 0.08 4.98
N LEU A 184 2.43 -0.52 5.61
CA LEU A 184 3.54 0.18 6.24
C LEU A 184 4.75 0.16 5.30
N GLY A 185 4.92 1.25 4.55
CA GLY A 185 6.07 1.44 3.66
C GLY A 185 7.20 2.24 4.31
N ILE A 186 8.38 2.25 3.68
CA ILE A 186 9.55 3.01 4.15
C ILE A 186 9.24 4.50 4.34
N GLN A 187 8.36 5.07 3.52
CA GLN A 187 7.92 6.47 3.64
C GLN A 187 7.14 6.69 4.94
N VAL A 188 6.19 5.81 5.28
CA VAL A 188 5.43 5.93 6.53
C VAL A 188 6.36 5.83 7.74
N THR A 189 7.33 4.91 7.71
CA THR A 189 8.37 4.80 8.75
C THR A 189 9.20 6.08 8.87
N ARG A 190 9.68 6.63 7.75
CA ARG A 190 10.43 7.89 7.72
C ARG A 190 9.61 9.07 8.25
N ALA A 191 8.30 9.10 8.00
CA ALA A 191 7.41 10.14 8.48
C ALA A 191 7.29 10.10 10.01
N ILE A 192 7.12 8.91 10.57
CA ILE A 192 7.05 8.67 12.01
C ILE A 192 8.37 9.04 12.68
N ASP A 193 9.50 8.62 12.13
CA ASP A 193 10.83 9.02 12.61
C ASP A 193 11.03 10.53 12.58
N TRP A 194 10.55 11.19 11.51
CA TRP A 194 10.62 12.64 11.40
C TRP A 194 9.77 13.33 12.47
N LEU A 195 8.54 12.86 12.72
CA LEU A 195 7.67 13.40 13.77
C LEU A 195 8.32 13.25 15.16
N ASN A 196 8.85 12.07 15.47
CA ASN A 196 9.55 11.81 16.74
C ASN A 196 10.76 12.75 16.93
N ARG A 197 11.58 12.93 15.90
CA ARG A 197 12.79 13.79 15.96
C ARG A 197 12.47 15.28 16.09
N ASN A 198 11.29 15.70 15.63
CA ASN A 198 10.85 17.11 15.70
C ASN A 198 9.97 17.37 16.93
N GLY A 199 10.02 16.50 17.95
CA GLY A 199 9.35 16.73 19.23
C GLY A 199 7.84 16.74 19.14
N SER A 200 7.27 16.00 18.17
CA SER A 200 5.83 15.78 18.13
C SER A 200 5.38 14.98 19.36
N ASP A 201 4.23 15.35 19.93
CA ASP A 201 3.57 14.54 20.98
C ASP A 201 3.04 13.20 20.44
N PHE A 202 3.14 12.98 19.12
CA PHE A 202 3.03 11.68 18.51
C PHE A 202 4.31 10.86 18.79
N ALA A 203 4.34 10.12 19.90
CA ALA A 203 5.40 9.17 20.20
C ALA A 203 4.99 7.76 19.76
N TYR A 204 5.52 7.30 18.63
CA TYR A 204 5.35 5.93 18.19
C TYR A 204 6.69 5.38 17.67
N THR A 205 7.12 4.25 18.19
CA THR A 205 8.36 3.60 17.78
C THR A 205 8.02 2.46 16.85
N ILE A 206 8.34 2.60 15.56
CA ILE A 206 8.35 1.44 14.65
C ILE A 206 9.62 0.66 14.94
N LYS A 207 9.50 -0.63 15.28
CA LYS A 207 10.64 -1.54 15.14
C LYS A 207 11.01 -1.57 13.66
N THR A 208 12.23 -1.17 13.31
CA THR A 208 12.71 -1.11 11.93
C THR A 208 12.36 -2.41 11.21
N VAL A 209 11.58 -2.28 10.14
CA VAL A 209 11.15 -3.39 9.29
C VAL A 209 12.30 -3.73 8.34
N ASP A 210 13.44 -4.16 8.89
CA ASP A 210 14.55 -4.67 8.10
C ASP A 210 14.20 -6.11 7.70
N GLU A 211 13.81 -6.32 6.44
CA GLU A 211 13.62 -7.63 5.78
C GLU A 211 13.01 -8.72 6.67
N VAL A 212 12.02 -8.35 7.47
CA VAL A 212 11.42 -9.30 8.39
C VAL A 212 10.52 -10.25 7.60
N ASN A 213 10.48 -11.51 8.03
CA ASN A 213 9.54 -12.48 7.48
C ASN A 213 8.11 -11.87 7.45
N LEU A 214 7.27 -12.37 6.54
CA LEU A 214 5.93 -11.82 6.31
C LEU A 214 5.14 -11.61 7.62
N ALA A 215 5.25 -12.53 8.58
CA ALA A 215 4.53 -12.47 9.86
C ALA A 215 4.96 -11.27 10.72
N ASP A 216 6.26 -11.04 10.90
CA ASP A 216 6.78 -9.93 11.70
C ASP A 216 6.52 -8.58 11.04
N GLY A 217 6.59 -8.53 9.70
CA GLY A 217 6.20 -7.34 8.94
C GLY A 217 4.72 -7.00 9.12
N LEU A 218 3.84 -8.01 9.14
CA LEU A 218 2.42 -7.83 9.40
C LEU A 218 2.17 -7.36 10.84
N ALA A 219 2.86 -7.92 11.83
CA ALA A 219 2.75 -7.49 13.22
C ALA A 219 3.11 -6.00 13.40
N SER A 220 4.22 -5.57 12.78
CA SER A 220 4.65 -4.17 12.80
C SER A 220 3.65 -3.24 12.10
N THR A 221 3.03 -3.72 11.01
CA THR A 221 2.00 -2.98 10.28
C THR A 221 0.74 -2.78 11.14
N ILE A 222 0.28 -3.83 11.83
CA ILE A 222 -0.88 -3.80 12.73
C ILE A 222 -0.64 -2.83 13.90
N GLU A 223 0.56 -2.84 14.47
CA GLU A 223 0.91 -1.94 15.57
C GLU A 223 0.88 -0.47 15.08
N ALA A 224 1.47 -0.19 13.91
CA ALA A 224 1.51 1.17 13.33
C ALA A 224 0.10 1.69 12.98
N MET A 225 -0.82 0.81 12.61
CA MET A 225 -2.21 1.17 12.38
C MET A 225 -2.93 1.67 13.63
N GLY A 226 -2.59 1.15 14.82
CA GLY A 226 -3.18 1.63 16.07
C GLY A 226 -2.98 3.14 16.23
N ALA A 227 -1.76 3.61 15.97
CA ALA A 227 -1.42 5.03 16.00
C ALA A 227 -2.12 5.84 14.88
N GLN A 228 -2.25 5.27 13.68
CA GLN A 228 -2.97 5.91 12.56
C GLN A 228 -4.46 6.10 12.85
N LYS A 229 -5.11 5.11 13.48
CA LYS A 229 -6.52 5.21 13.90
C LYS A 229 -6.74 6.29 14.94
N GLU A 230 -5.83 6.42 15.90
CA GLU A 230 -5.92 7.49 16.90
C GLU A 230 -5.85 8.88 16.25
N LEU A 231 -4.92 9.08 15.31
CA LEU A 231 -4.86 10.32 14.52
C LEU A 231 -6.14 10.55 13.69
N ALA A 232 -6.69 9.49 13.11
CA ALA A 232 -7.92 9.56 12.33
C ALA A 232 -9.11 10.04 13.20
N GLN A 233 -9.22 9.53 14.43
CA GLN A 233 -10.22 9.97 15.41
C GLN A 233 -10.07 11.45 15.76
N LEU A 234 -8.84 11.93 16.03
CA LEU A 234 -8.58 13.33 16.34
C LEU A 234 -8.95 14.29 15.21
N ALA A 235 -8.73 13.87 13.96
CA ALA A 235 -9.07 14.64 12.76
C ALA A 235 -10.50 14.40 12.24
N LYS A 236 -11.27 13.50 12.87
CA LYS A 236 -12.61 13.07 12.41
C LYS A 236 -12.60 12.61 10.95
N THR A 237 -11.66 11.72 10.64
CA THR A 237 -11.44 11.14 9.30
C THR A 237 -11.22 9.63 9.39
N ARG A 238 -10.82 8.98 8.29
CA ARG A 238 -10.41 7.56 8.28
C ARG A 238 -8.90 7.38 8.30
N ALA A 239 -8.48 6.22 8.79
CA ALA A 239 -7.08 5.81 8.81
C ALA A 239 -6.48 5.79 7.39
N LEU A 240 -7.29 5.55 6.36
CA LEU A 240 -6.91 5.62 4.96
C LEU A 240 -6.26 6.96 4.59
N HIS A 241 -6.84 8.08 5.04
CA HIS A 241 -6.31 9.42 4.77
C HIS A 241 -5.05 9.71 5.59
N ILE A 242 -5.02 9.29 6.85
CA ILE A 242 -3.82 9.42 7.69
C ILE A 242 -2.63 8.66 7.11
N ASN A 243 -2.84 7.42 6.63
CA ASN A 243 -1.79 6.60 6.05
C ASN A 243 -1.16 7.28 4.82
N THR A 244 -1.99 7.79 3.90
CA THR A 244 -1.51 8.52 2.72
C THR A 244 -0.81 9.83 3.11
N GLY A 245 -1.33 10.56 4.11
CA GLY A 245 -0.67 11.74 4.65
C GLY A 245 0.72 11.45 5.21
N LEU A 246 0.87 10.34 5.95
CA LEU A 246 2.16 9.87 6.45
C LEU A 246 3.10 9.48 5.29
N TRP A 247 2.57 8.78 4.28
CA TRP A 247 3.34 8.45 3.08
C TRP A 247 3.89 9.72 2.41
N LEU A 248 3.08 10.75 2.21
CA LEU A 248 3.52 12.05 1.66
C LEU A 248 4.57 12.73 2.54
N LEU A 249 4.38 12.73 3.86
CA LEU A 249 5.29 13.37 4.80
C LEU A 249 6.69 12.74 4.73
N GLY A 250 6.77 11.41 4.69
CA GLY A 250 8.03 10.68 4.63
C GLY A 250 8.57 10.48 3.22
N ASN A 251 7.78 10.82 2.19
CA ASN A 251 8.26 10.93 0.82
C ASN A 251 9.13 12.19 0.72
N LYS A 252 10.43 12.01 0.90
CA LYS A 252 11.40 13.03 0.51
C LYS A 252 11.29 13.14 -0.99
N LYS A 253 10.89 14.29 -1.52
CA LYS A 253 11.31 14.66 -2.88
C LYS A 253 12.83 14.65 -2.85
N GLU A 254 13.45 13.53 -3.20
CA GLU A 254 14.72 13.59 -3.92
C GLU A 254 14.36 14.32 -5.20
N ILE A 255 14.60 15.63 -5.16
CA ILE A 255 14.65 16.44 -6.37
C ILE A 255 15.70 15.75 -7.22
N SER A 256 15.24 15.22 -8.35
CA SER A 256 16.03 14.78 -9.49
C SER A 256 17.31 15.57 -9.69
#